data_AF-A0A5C7JT58-F1
#
_entry.id   AF-A0A5C7JT58-F1
#
_cell.length_a   1.000
_cell.length_b   1.000
_cell.length_c   1.000
_cell.angle_alpha   90.00
_cell.angle_beta   90.00
_cell.angle_gamma   90.00
#
_symmetry.space_group_name_H-M   'P 1'
#
loop_
_entity.id
_entity.type
_entity.pdbx_description
1 polymer ?
#
loop_
_entity_poly.entity_id
_entity_poly.type
_entity_poly.pdbx_seq_one_letter_code
_entity_poly.pdbx_strand_id
1 'polypeptide(L)'
;MMLRKYLLESMTEYELAHKTAQRNAALPIEQGGLGLHPNNTAQERANAMGYTTKAYHGTKNNVEIKSFVAGGISNSITNGDAYGIGTYFTDNPLGAKSYSGEQGHIIPVLLKTNNVVDLDNPSDDHLNKIKKVITPHPTNAMIKHKHFNEDEIEEAKKFFTHHKKQHELYGQGYDRTRPQIEKTEKGFNITYRDFNEMDIKKDELRDVLKHEHYNVNQAGLDGIKFKHGILDADWHIINKPHLIRSIHAAFDPMRKHESDLLA
;
A
#
# COMPACT_ATOMS: atom_id res chain seq x y z
N MET A 1 -26.15 39.79 16.89
CA MET A 1 -25.35 39.28 15.75
C MET A 1 -23.86 39.66 15.82
N MET A 2 -23.44 40.71 16.55
CA MET A 2 -22.03 41.17 16.58
C MET A 2 -21.07 40.34 17.45
N LEU A 3 -21.52 39.72 18.54
CA LEU A 3 -20.62 38.99 19.46
C LEU A 3 -19.98 37.73 18.82
N ARG A 4 -20.76 37.03 17.97
CA ARG A 4 -20.28 35.85 17.23
C ARG A 4 -19.20 36.22 16.21
N LYS A 5 -19.26 37.44 15.65
CA LYS A 5 -18.30 37.94 14.65
C LYS A 5 -16.97 38.31 15.32
N TYR A 6 -17.01 39.01 16.46
CA TYR A 6 -15.83 39.36 17.25
C TYR A 6 -15.09 38.12 17.83
N LEU A 7 -15.81 37.09 18.28
CA LEU A 7 -15.21 35.84 18.77
C LEU A 7 -14.60 34.98 17.66
N LEU A 8 -15.02 35.15 16.40
CA LEU A 8 -14.41 34.49 15.25
C LEU A 8 -13.14 35.23 14.78
N GLU A 9 -13.08 36.55 14.98
CA GLU A 9 -11.90 37.38 14.67
C GLU A 9 -10.73 37.17 15.66
N SER A 10 -10.94 36.47 16.79
CA SER A 10 -9.89 36.13 17.77
C SER A 10 -9.40 34.68 17.73
N MET A 11 -9.98 33.82 16.90
CA MET A 11 -9.59 32.40 16.82
C MET A 11 -8.50 32.20 15.78
N THR A 12 -7.52 31.35 16.09
CA THR A 12 -6.54 30.87 15.13
C THR A 12 -7.19 29.97 14.07
N GLU A 13 -6.57 29.83 12.90
CA GLU A 13 -7.02 28.89 11.86
C GLU A 13 -7.13 27.45 12.40
N TYR A 14 -6.21 27.07 13.30
CA TYR A 14 -6.21 25.78 13.98
C TYR A 14 -7.48 25.58 14.83
N GLU A 15 -7.82 26.54 15.68
CA GLU A 15 -9.01 26.44 16.53
C GLU A 15 -10.30 26.45 15.71
N LEU A 16 -10.34 27.22 14.61
CA LEU A 16 -11.47 27.25 13.69
C LEU A 16 -11.65 25.90 12.99
N ALA A 17 -10.57 25.27 12.55
CA ALA A 17 -10.60 23.94 11.93
C ALA A 17 -11.15 22.89 12.90
N HIS A 18 -10.66 22.85 14.15
CA HIS A 18 -11.16 21.93 15.18
C HIS A 18 -12.64 22.15 15.50
N LYS A 19 -13.09 23.40 15.61
CA LYS A 19 -14.51 23.73 15.84
C LYS A 19 -15.41 23.34 14.66
N THR A 20 -14.89 23.42 13.44
CA THR A 20 -15.61 23.04 12.22
C THR A 20 -15.72 21.52 12.13
N ALA A 21 -14.61 20.81 12.29
CA ALA A 21 -14.58 19.34 12.32
C ALA A 21 -15.51 18.77 13.41
N GLN A 22 -15.53 19.36 14.61
CA GLN A 22 -16.43 18.94 15.68
C GLN A 22 -17.90 19.02 15.27
N ARG A 23 -18.32 20.12 14.63
CA ARG A 23 -19.70 20.30 14.15
C ARG A 23 -20.03 19.33 13.02
N ASN A 24 -19.13 19.20 12.05
CA ASN A 24 -19.31 18.31 10.90
C ASN A 24 -19.41 16.85 11.35
N ALA A 25 -18.59 16.43 12.31
CA ALA A 25 -18.64 15.09 12.87
C ALA A 25 -19.93 14.79 13.65
N ALA A 26 -20.56 15.82 14.23
CA ALA A 26 -21.84 15.67 14.93
C ALA A 26 -23.05 15.60 13.99
N LEU A 27 -22.88 15.91 12.70
CA LEU A 27 -23.94 15.71 11.73
C LEU A 27 -24.25 14.21 11.56
N PRO A 28 -25.49 13.86 11.20
CA PRO A 28 -25.83 12.50 10.80
C PRO A 28 -24.97 12.00 9.62
N ILE A 29 -24.82 10.67 9.54
CA ILE A 29 -23.97 10.02 8.51
C ILE A 29 -24.50 10.33 7.11
N GLU A 30 -25.82 10.37 6.92
CA GLU A 30 -26.47 10.71 5.65
C GLU A 30 -26.20 12.14 5.18
N GLN A 31 -25.76 13.03 6.08
CA GLN A 31 -25.33 14.40 5.76
C GLN A 31 -23.81 14.51 5.59
N GLY A 32 -23.08 13.37 5.60
CA GLY A 32 -21.63 13.32 5.51
C GLY A 32 -20.90 13.44 6.86
N GLY A 33 -21.63 13.51 7.98
CA GLY A 33 -21.05 13.51 9.32
C GLY A 33 -20.64 12.13 9.82
N LEU A 34 -20.30 12.04 11.11
CA LEU A 34 -19.88 10.80 11.76
C LEU A 34 -20.92 10.31 12.78
N GLY A 35 -22.01 11.04 13.00
CA GLY A 35 -23.02 10.72 14.02
C GLY A 35 -22.49 10.81 15.45
N LEU A 36 -21.40 11.54 15.69
CA LEU A 36 -20.82 11.71 17.02
C LEU A 36 -21.61 12.72 17.86
N HIS A 37 -21.40 12.71 19.17
CA HIS A 37 -22.03 13.70 20.05
C HIS A 37 -21.49 15.13 19.78
N PRO A 38 -22.25 16.20 20.09
CA PRO A 38 -21.87 17.59 19.76
C PRO A 38 -20.53 18.06 20.35
N ASN A 39 -20.09 17.45 21.44
CA ASN A 39 -18.84 17.80 22.14
C ASN A 39 -17.70 16.79 21.85
N ASN A 40 -17.73 16.13 20.68
CA ASN A 40 -16.73 15.13 20.31
C ASN A 40 -15.31 15.72 20.27
N THR A 41 -14.36 14.86 20.59
CA THR A 41 -12.92 15.10 20.59
C THR A 41 -12.31 14.77 19.22
N ALA A 42 -11.12 15.32 18.94
CA ALA A 42 -10.37 14.97 17.73
C ALA A 42 -10.04 13.48 17.66
N GLN A 43 -9.76 12.83 18.79
CA GLN A 43 -9.48 11.40 18.83
C GLN A 43 -10.72 10.56 18.51
N GLU A 44 -11.91 10.94 18.99
CA GLU A 44 -13.16 10.24 18.64
C GLU A 44 -13.44 10.36 17.14
N ARG A 45 -13.22 11.54 16.54
CA ARG A 45 -13.31 11.74 15.09
C ARG A 45 -12.30 10.88 14.33
N ALA A 46 -11.04 10.89 14.75
CA ALA A 46 -9.99 10.06 14.16
C ALA A 46 -10.39 8.58 14.16
N ASN A 47 -10.84 8.07 15.30
CA ASN A 47 -11.28 6.68 15.45
C ASN A 47 -12.47 6.37 14.54
N ALA A 48 -13.49 7.23 14.50
CA ALA A 48 -14.67 7.05 13.66
C ALA A 48 -14.32 7.10 12.15
N MET A 49 -13.29 7.86 11.76
CA MET A 49 -12.78 7.90 10.39
C MET A 49 -11.83 6.75 10.03
N GLY A 50 -11.39 5.97 11.03
CA GLY A 50 -10.50 4.81 10.88
C GLY A 50 -9.00 5.12 11.04
N TYR A 51 -8.64 6.28 11.57
CA TYR A 51 -7.25 6.65 11.89
C TYR A 51 -6.87 6.17 13.29
N THR A 52 -6.55 4.89 13.41
CA THR A 52 -6.33 4.24 14.71
C THR A 52 -4.88 3.81 14.94
N THR A 53 -4.05 3.76 13.91
CA THR A 53 -2.67 3.29 14.00
C THR A 53 -1.73 4.46 14.29
N LYS A 54 -1.14 4.50 15.49
CA LYS A 54 -0.09 5.47 15.83
C LYS A 54 1.20 5.11 15.12
N ALA A 55 1.85 6.09 14.52
CA ALA A 55 3.16 5.91 13.91
C ALA A 55 3.97 7.21 13.90
N TYR A 56 5.22 7.11 13.48
CA TYR A 56 6.20 8.18 13.44
C TYR A 56 6.88 8.21 12.07
N HIS A 57 7.10 9.41 11.55
CA HIS A 57 7.91 9.64 10.36
C HIS A 57 9.12 10.49 10.71
N GLY A 58 10.32 9.99 10.41
CA GLY A 58 11.55 10.76 10.53
C GLY A 58 11.88 11.48 9.23
N THR A 59 12.17 12.78 9.30
CA THR A 59 12.53 13.57 8.12
C THR A 59 13.68 14.51 8.43
N LYS A 60 14.60 14.66 7.47
CA LYS A 60 15.65 15.69 7.50
C LYS A 60 15.14 17.07 7.08
N ASN A 61 13.90 17.13 6.59
CA ASN A 61 13.32 18.36 6.11
C ASN A 61 12.93 19.24 7.30
N ASN A 62 13.46 20.46 7.31
CA ASN A 62 13.26 21.44 8.38
C ASN A 62 12.25 22.54 7.99
N VAL A 63 11.47 22.31 6.92
CA VAL A 63 10.39 23.21 6.49
C VAL A 63 9.02 22.67 6.93
N GLU A 64 8.02 23.55 6.92
CA GLU A 64 6.64 23.18 7.21
C GLU A 64 6.12 22.13 6.20
N ILE A 65 5.76 20.95 6.71
CA ILE A 65 5.18 19.87 5.90
C ILE A 65 3.67 19.93 6.05
N LYS A 66 2.98 20.31 4.97
CA LYS A 66 1.51 20.33 4.90
C LYS A 66 0.92 18.99 4.43
N SER A 67 1.66 18.21 3.66
CA SER A 67 1.22 16.90 3.16
C SER A 67 2.44 16.01 2.88
N PHE A 68 2.25 14.69 2.94
CA PHE A 68 3.27 13.75 2.45
C PHE A 68 3.15 13.56 0.94
N VAL A 69 4.30 13.43 0.29
CA VAL A 69 4.41 13.04 -1.12
C VAL A 69 4.95 11.62 -1.15
N ALA A 70 4.20 10.68 -1.71
CA ALA A 70 4.65 9.30 -1.87
C ALA A 70 5.90 9.27 -2.78
N GLY A 71 6.96 8.59 -2.35
CA GLY A 71 8.28 8.63 -3.02
C GLY A 71 9.13 9.86 -2.68
N GLY A 72 8.62 10.77 -1.85
CA GLY A 72 9.33 11.96 -1.39
C GLY A 72 9.37 13.10 -2.41
N ILE A 73 10.11 14.14 -2.06
CA ILE A 73 10.44 15.29 -2.91
C ILE A 73 11.91 15.22 -3.37
N SER A 74 12.32 16.10 -4.28
CA SER A 74 13.74 16.24 -4.66
C SER A 74 14.63 16.37 -3.40
N ASN A 75 15.72 15.61 -3.35
CA ASN A 75 16.65 15.46 -2.21
C ASN A 75 16.17 14.61 -1.01
N SER A 76 15.06 13.88 -1.14
CA SER A 76 14.68 12.87 -0.14
C SER A 76 15.64 11.67 -0.19
N ILE A 77 15.91 11.05 0.96
CA ILE A 77 16.60 9.75 0.99
C ILE A 77 15.65 8.71 0.40
N THR A 78 15.99 8.16 -0.76
CA THR A 78 15.23 7.09 -1.42
C THR A 78 15.73 5.69 -1.09
N ASN A 79 16.82 5.59 -0.30
CA ASN A 79 17.37 4.32 0.16
C ASN A 79 16.35 3.64 1.09
N GLY A 80 15.53 2.75 0.55
CA GLY A 80 14.39 2.15 1.25
C GLY A 80 13.22 1.76 0.36
N ASP A 81 13.23 2.12 -0.92
CA ASP A 81 12.24 1.85 -1.97
C ASP A 81 12.07 0.37 -2.38
N ALA A 82 12.54 -0.58 -1.57
CA ALA A 82 12.46 -2.00 -1.88
C ALA A 82 11.00 -2.44 -2.14
N TYR A 83 10.01 -1.78 -1.51
CA TYR A 83 8.59 -2.09 -1.72
C TYR A 83 7.85 -1.00 -2.51
N GLY A 84 8.57 -0.31 -3.39
CA GLY A 84 8.02 0.69 -4.29
C GLY A 84 7.76 2.06 -3.66
N ILE A 85 6.95 2.86 -4.36
CA ILE A 85 6.68 4.28 -4.06
C ILE A 85 5.65 4.41 -2.93
N GLY A 86 6.07 4.92 -1.78
CA GLY A 86 5.20 5.22 -0.64
C GLY A 86 5.86 6.14 0.37
N THR A 87 5.16 6.40 1.49
CA THR A 87 5.69 7.12 2.65
C THR A 87 5.86 6.13 3.80
N TYR A 88 7.04 6.15 4.42
CA TYR A 88 7.46 5.18 5.42
C TYR A 88 7.22 5.72 6.83
N PHE A 89 6.66 4.87 7.68
CA PHE A 89 6.37 5.15 9.07
C PHE A 89 6.76 3.96 9.93
N THR A 90 7.00 4.20 11.21
CA THR A 90 7.21 3.13 12.19
C THR A 90 6.46 3.44 13.49
N ASP A 91 6.05 2.41 14.21
CA ASP A 91 5.50 2.55 15.57
C ASP A 91 6.56 2.93 16.61
N ASN A 92 7.84 2.87 16.26
CA ASN A 92 8.95 3.17 17.16
C ASN A 92 9.60 4.54 16.84
N PRO A 93 9.56 5.52 17.75
CA PRO A 93 10.13 6.84 17.50
C PRO A 93 11.66 6.83 17.33
N LEU A 94 12.38 5.87 17.94
CA LEU A 94 13.82 5.73 17.74
C LEU A 94 14.12 5.20 16.33
N GLY A 95 13.29 4.30 15.82
CA GLY A 95 13.36 3.85 14.42
C GLY A 95 13.17 5.02 13.46
N ALA A 96 12.20 5.91 13.73
CA ALA A 96 12.02 7.14 12.95
C ALA A 96 13.22 8.11 13.09
N LYS A 97 13.79 8.26 14.30
CA LYS A 97 14.95 9.15 14.54
C LYS A 97 16.14 8.81 13.65
N SER A 98 16.38 7.53 13.37
CA SER A 98 17.46 7.09 12.47
C SER A 98 17.37 7.71 11.07
N TYR A 99 16.18 8.13 10.63
CA TYR A 99 15.93 8.73 9.31
C TYR A 99 15.87 10.26 9.33
N SER A 100 15.70 10.88 10.51
CA SER A 100 15.68 12.35 10.61
C SER A 100 17.08 12.97 10.62
N GLY A 101 18.13 12.20 10.91
CA GLY A 101 19.46 12.76 11.17
C GLY A 101 19.50 13.65 12.44
N GLU A 102 20.62 14.33 12.66
CA GLU A 102 20.85 15.12 13.87
C GLU A 102 19.88 16.30 14.00
N GLN A 103 19.71 17.08 12.92
CA GLN A 103 18.91 18.30 12.91
C GLN A 103 17.47 18.12 12.41
N GLY A 104 17.07 16.92 11.98
CA GLY A 104 15.72 16.69 11.47
C GLY A 104 14.68 16.42 12.56
N HIS A 105 13.44 16.22 12.10
CA HIS A 105 12.26 16.12 12.94
C HIS A 105 11.62 14.73 12.88
N ILE A 106 10.91 14.38 13.96
CA ILE A 106 10.01 13.24 14.01
C ILE A 106 8.58 13.79 14.02
N ILE A 107 7.77 13.33 13.06
CA ILE A 107 6.37 13.72 12.92
C ILE A 107 5.50 12.58 13.44
N PRO A 108 4.81 12.75 14.58
CA PRO A 108 3.83 11.77 15.04
C PRO A 108 2.54 11.87 14.20
N VAL A 109 2.04 10.71 13.77
CA VAL A 109 0.87 10.61 12.90
C VAL A 109 -0.10 9.52 13.39
N LEU A 110 -1.35 9.63 12.93
CA LEU A 110 -2.32 8.55 12.88
C LEU A 110 -2.48 8.10 11.43
N LEU A 111 -2.43 6.78 11.22
CA LEU A 111 -2.60 6.12 9.94
C LEU A 111 -3.94 5.40 9.90
N LYS A 112 -4.55 5.40 8.71
CA LYS A 112 -5.68 4.53 8.37
C LYS A 112 -5.18 3.31 7.61
N THR A 113 -5.24 2.13 8.25
CA THR A 113 -4.54 0.91 7.80
C THR A 113 -5.47 -0.25 7.43
N ASN A 114 -6.78 -0.02 7.31
CA ASN A 114 -7.80 -1.07 7.09
C ASN A 114 -7.58 -1.93 5.83
N ASN A 115 -6.86 -1.42 4.84
CA ASN A 115 -6.60 -2.10 3.57
C ASN A 115 -5.08 -2.09 3.25
N VAL A 116 -4.28 -2.25 4.30
CA VAL A 116 -2.82 -2.45 4.25
C VAL A 116 -2.52 -3.94 4.37
N VAL A 117 -1.63 -4.47 3.53
CA VAL A 117 -1.20 -5.87 3.62
C VAL A 117 -0.12 -6.04 4.69
N ASP A 118 -0.34 -6.94 5.64
CA ASP A 118 0.70 -7.40 6.57
C ASP A 118 1.55 -8.48 5.86
N LEU A 119 2.83 -8.21 5.63
CA LEU A 119 3.73 -9.13 4.93
C LEU A 119 4.27 -10.25 5.81
N ASP A 120 4.23 -10.10 7.13
CA ASP A 120 4.65 -11.18 8.03
C ASP A 120 3.50 -12.16 8.26
N ASN A 121 2.25 -11.71 8.09
CA ASN A 121 1.07 -12.58 8.14
C ASN A 121 -0.02 -12.16 7.13
N PRO A 122 0.20 -12.35 5.82
CA PRO A 122 -0.77 -11.94 4.81
C PRO A 122 -2.03 -12.80 4.80
N SER A 123 -3.18 -12.15 4.64
CA SER A 123 -4.46 -12.84 4.42
C SER A 123 -4.52 -13.46 3.02
N ASP A 124 -5.37 -14.47 2.83
CA ASP A 124 -5.57 -15.07 1.51
C ASP A 124 -6.17 -14.07 0.51
N ASP A 125 -7.02 -13.15 0.97
CA ASP A 125 -7.57 -12.07 0.13
C ASP A 125 -6.46 -11.14 -0.39
N HIS A 126 -5.55 -10.70 0.49
CA HIS A 126 -4.41 -9.87 0.07
C HIS A 126 -3.51 -10.61 -0.92
N LEU A 127 -3.21 -11.88 -0.65
CA LEU A 127 -2.41 -12.70 -1.55
C LEU A 127 -3.07 -12.84 -2.93
N ASN A 128 -4.38 -13.12 -2.96
CA ASN A 128 -5.15 -13.24 -4.20
C ASN A 128 -5.22 -11.92 -4.97
N LYS A 129 -5.35 -10.78 -4.28
CA LYS A 129 -5.29 -9.46 -4.91
C LYS A 129 -3.94 -9.23 -5.57
N ILE A 130 -2.84 -9.46 -4.85
CA ILE A 130 -1.47 -9.25 -5.36
C ILE A 130 -1.15 -10.18 -6.53
N LYS A 131 -1.50 -11.47 -6.44
CA LYS A 131 -1.29 -12.46 -7.52
C LYS A 131 -1.92 -12.06 -8.86
N LYS A 132 -3.00 -11.26 -8.85
CA LYS A 132 -3.68 -10.81 -10.08
C LYS A 132 -2.94 -9.69 -10.82
N VAL A 133 -2.03 -8.99 -10.16
CA VAL A 133 -1.49 -7.72 -10.64
C VAL A 133 0.02 -7.66 -10.64
N ILE A 134 0.69 -8.58 -9.93
CA ILE A 134 2.13 -8.69 -9.99
C ILE A 134 2.55 -9.28 -11.34
N THR A 135 3.61 -8.73 -11.93
CA THR A 135 4.14 -9.28 -13.17
C THR A 135 4.80 -10.62 -12.87
N PRO A 136 4.53 -11.66 -13.67
CA PRO A 136 5.13 -12.97 -13.46
C PRO A 136 6.64 -12.93 -13.66
N HIS A 137 7.41 -13.10 -12.58
CA HIS A 137 8.83 -13.37 -12.72
C HIS A 137 9.02 -14.82 -13.21
N PRO A 138 9.85 -15.08 -14.23
CA PRO A 138 9.97 -16.41 -14.85
C PRO A 138 10.44 -17.54 -13.91
N THR A 139 11.07 -17.20 -12.79
CA THR A 139 11.43 -18.18 -11.76
C THR A 139 10.26 -18.62 -10.88
N ASN A 140 9.20 -17.81 -10.80
CA ASN A 140 8.05 -18.03 -9.91
C ASN A 140 6.88 -18.69 -10.65
N ALA A 141 6.92 -18.73 -11.99
CA ALA A 141 5.95 -19.49 -12.78
C ALA A 141 6.20 -21.00 -12.60
N MET A 142 5.15 -21.78 -12.31
CA MET A 142 5.27 -23.23 -12.16
C MET A 142 5.45 -23.95 -13.50
N ILE A 143 6.27 -25.00 -13.53
CA ILE A 143 6.26 -25.96 -14.65
C ILE A 143 4.94 -26.71 -14.55
N LYS A 144 4.22 -26.73 -15.65
CA LYS A 144 3.04 -27.55 -15.85
C LYS A 144 3.23 -28.43 -17.08
N HIS A 145 2.48 -29.52 -17.09
CA HIS A 145 2.44 -30.47 -18.19
C HIS A 145 1.00 -30.61 -18.66
N LYS A 146 0.80 -30.61 -19.97
CA LYS A 146 -0.50 -30.91 -20.56
C LYS A 146 -0.31 -31.93 -21.67
N HIS A 147 -1.03 -33.04 -21.55
CA HIS A 147 -1.13 -34.06 -22.59
C HIS A 147 -2.20 -33.69 -23.61
N PHE A 148 -1.93 -33.99 -24.87
CA PHE A 148 -2.86 -33.91 -25.99
C PHE A 148 -2.79 -35.22 -26.76
N ASN A 149 -3.95 -35.78 -27.10
CA ASN A 149 -4.05 -36.96 -27.93
C ASN A 149 -3.68 -36.64 -29.40
N GLU A 150 -3.45 -37.67 -30.22
CA GLU A 150 -3.08 -37.50 -31.64
C GLU A 150 -4.14 -36.76 -32.47
N ASP A 151 -5.41 -36.83 -32.09
CA ASP A 151 -6.52 -36.14 -32.76
C ASP A 151 -6.66 -34.66 -32.34
N GLU A 152 -5.95 -34.21 -31.30
CA GLU A 152 -6.00 -32.85 -30.75
C GLU A 152 -4.85 -31.95 -31.24
N ILE A 153 -4.30 -32.20 -32.43
CA ILE A 153 -3.12 -31.51 -32.95
C ILE A 153 -3.32 -29.99 -33.07
N GLU A 154 -4.50 -29.54 -33.50
CA GLU A 154 -4.77 -28.11 -33.69
C GLU A 154 -4.91 -27.37 -32.35
N GLU A 155 -5.51 -28.01 -31.35
CA GLU A 155 -5.57 -27.56 -29.96
C GLU A 155 -4.16 -27.48 -29.36
N ALA A 156 -3.34 -28.51 -29.56
CA ALA A 156 -1.96 -28.55 -29.09
C ALA A 156 -1.11 -27.41 -29.69
N LYS A 157 -1.26 -27.13 -31.00
CA LYS A 157 -0.58 -26.01 -31.67
C LYS A 157 -0.99 -24.65 -31.10
N LYS A 158 -2.29 -24.43 -30.90
CA LYS A 158 -2.82 -23.19 -30.30
C LYS A 158 -2.29 -23.00 -28.89
N PHE A 159 -2.32 -24.07 -28.09
CA PHE A 159 -1.82 -24.08 -26.72
C PHE A 159 -0.31 -23.78 -26.65
N PHE A 160 0.50 -24.47 -27.47
CA PHE A 160 1.94 -24.24 -27.53
C PHE A 160 2.26 -22.79 -27.96
N THR A 161 1.58 -22.29 -28.99
CA THR A 161 1.80 -20.93 -29.51
C THR A 161 1.44 -19.87 -28.46
N HIS A 162 0.34 -20.07 -27.72
CA HIS A 162 -0.03 -19.21 -26.61
C HIS A 162 1.09 -19.14 -25.56
N HIS A 163 1.58 -20.29 -25.07
CA HIS A 163 2.62 -20.31 -24.04
C HIS A 163 3.99 -19.87 -24.55
N LYS A 164 4.28 -20.04 -25.85
CA LYS A 164 5.49 -19.47 -26.47
C LYS A 164 5.45 -17.95 -26.41
N LYS A 165 4.32 -17.33 -26.77
CA LYS A 165 4.12 -15.88 -26.68
C LYS A 165 4.22 -15.37 -25.24
N GLN A 166 3.70 -16.12 -24.27
CA GLN A 166 3.86 -15.79 -22.84
C GLN A 166 5.34 -15.81 -22.41
N HIS A 167 6.11 -16.81 -22.82
CA HIS A 167 7.56 -16.86 -22.58
C HIS A 167 8.30 -15.70 -23.27
N GLU A 168 7.92 -15.30 -24.48
CA GLU A 168 8.51 -14.15 -25.17
C GLU A 168 8.26 -12.83 -24.43
N LEU A 169 7.15 -12.71 -23.70
CA LEU A 169 6.80 -11.53 -22.90
C LEU A 169 7.46 -11.53 -21.51
N TYR A 170 7.43 -12.68 -20.82
CA TYR A 170 7.77 -12.75 -19.39
C TYR A 170 9.02 -13.60 -19.08
N GLY A 171 9.45 -14.46 -20.01
CA GLY A 171 10.53 -15.44 -19.80
C GLY A 171 11.83 -15.17 -20.54
N GLN A 172 11.97 -14.00 -21.17
CA GLN A 172 13.18 -13.58 -21.89
C GLN A 172 14.42 -13.72 -20.98
N GLY A 173 15.48 -14.34 -21.49
CA GLY A 173 16.72 -14.62 -20.74
C GLY A 173 16.68 -15.87 -19.86
N TYR A 174 15.55 -16.59 -19.80
CA TYR A 174 15.41 -17.83 -19.02
C TYR A 174 15.01 -19.01 -19.91
N ASP A 175 15.95 -19.56 -20.68
CA ASP A 175 15.68 -20.67 -21.63
C ASP A 175 14.98 -21.87 -20.97
N ARG A 176 15.26 -22.14 -19.69
CA ARG A 176 14.59 -23.18 -18.89
C ARG A 176 13.07 -23.00 -18.73
N THR A 177 12.53 -21.85 -19.12
CA THR A 177 11.09 -21.52 -19.05
C THR A 177 10.41 -21.60 -20.41
N ARG A 178 11.16 -21.85 -21.49
CA ARG A 178 10.61 -22.00 -22.83
C ARG A 178 9.75 -23.27 -22.89
N PRO A 179 8.53 -23.22 -23.45
CA PRO A 179 7.72 -24.41 -23.59
C PRO A 179 8.39 -25.44 -24.50
N GLN A 180 8.24 -26.72 -24.16
CA GLN A 180 8.83 -27.86 -24.86
C GLN A 180 7.74 -28.84 -25.24
N ILE A 181 7.92 -29.50 -26.39
CA ILE A 181 7.02 -30.55 -26.87
C ILE A 181 7.79 -31.87 -26.86
N GLU A 182 7.18 -32.90 -26.28
CA GLU A 182 7.66 -34.26 -26.32
C GLU A 182 6.59 -35.15 -26.99
N LYS A 183 6.99 -35.91 -28.00
CA LYS A 183 6.11 -36.89 -28.63
C LYS A 183 6.03 -38.14 -27.75
N THR A 184 4.82 -38.66 -27.58
CA THR A 184 4.53 -39.89 -26.83
C THR A 184 3.91 -40.94 -27.77
N GLU A 185 3.69 -42.16 -27.27
CA GLU A 185 3.02 -43.22 -28.02
C GLU A 185 1.55 -42.89 -28.40
N LYS A 186 0.90 -41.97 -27.67
CA LYS A 186 -0.53 -41.65 -27.83
C LYS A 186 -0.81 -40.16 -28.04
N GLY A 187 0.17 -39.41 -28.55
CA GLY A 187 0.03 -37.97 -28.75
C GLY A 187 1.26 -37.20 -28.30
N PHE A 188 1.07 -36.07 -27.62
CA PHE A 188 2.16 -35.15 -27.27
C PHE A 188 1.99 -34.59 -25.87
N ASN A 189 3.10 -34.47 -25.15
CA ASN A 189 3.17 -33.73 -23.90
C ASN A 189 3.77 -32.36 -24.18
N ILE A 190 3.10 -31.31 -23.69
CA ILE A 190 3.64 -29.96 -23.68
C ILE A 190 4.03 -29.63 -22.24
N THR A 191 5.32 -29.41 -22.02
CA THR A 191 5.86 -28.84 -20.78
C THR A 191 5.93 -27.34 -20.96
N TYR A 192 5.31 -26.58 -20.05
CA TYR A 192 5.20 -25.13 -20.17
C TYR A 192 5.25 -24.46 -18.80
N ARG A 193 5.40 -23.13 -18.80
CA ARG A 193 5.26 -22.30 -17.61
C ARG A 193 3.94 -21.55 -17.70
N ASP A 194 3.16 -21.60 -16.64
CA ASP A 194 1.96 -20.80 -16.52
C ASP A 194 2.29 -19.49 -15.82
N PHE A 195 2.44 -18.43 -16.60
CA PHE A 195 2.71 -17.10 -16.08
C PHE A 195 1.45 -16.47 -15.48
N ASN A 196 0.25 -16.99 -15.76
CA ASN A 196 -0.99 -16.44 -15.18
C ASN A 196 -1.30 -17.00 -13.78
N GLU A 197 -0.72 -18.14 -13.41
CA GLU A 197 -0.85 -18.74 -12.09
C GLU A 197 0.50 -18.72 -11.37
N MET A 198 0.75 -17.63 -10.64
CA MET A 198 1.90 -17.56 -9.75
C MET A 198 1.58 -18.21 -8.41
N ASP A 199 2.33 -19.25 -8.06
CA ASP A 199 2.27 -19.85 -6.73
C ASP A 199 3.16 -19.08 -5.75
N ILE A 200 2.84 -17.82 -5.52
CA ILE A 200 3.47 -17.04 -4.43
C ILE A 200 2.90 -17.59 -3.12
N LYS A 201 3.75 -18.19 -2.31
CA LYS A 201 3.38 -18.57 -0.94
C LYS A 201 3.42 -17.37 -0.01
N LYS A 202 2.74 -17.45 1.13
CA LYS A 202 2.64 -16.32 2.08
C LYS A 202 4.01 -15.89 2.60
N ASP A 203 4.87 -16.84 2.90
CA ASP A 203 6.24 -16.66 3.38
C ASP A 203 7.18 -16.09 2.31
N GLU A 204 6.86 -16.27 1.02
CA GLU A 204 7.65 -15.75 -0.10
C GLU A 204 7.20 -14.34 -0.53
N LEU A 205 6.00 -13.90 -0.15
CA LEU A 205 5.39 -12.66 -0.60
C LEU A 205 6.29 -11.44 -0.37
N ARG A 206 6.90 -11.36 0.82
CA ARG A 206 7.77 -10.24 1.19
C ARG A 206 8.96 -10.11 0.26
N ASP A 207 9.59 -11.22 -0.08
CA ASP A 207 10.77 -11.22 -0.95
C ASP A 207 10.38 -10.95 -2.40
N VAL A 208 9.26 -11.50 -2.87
CA VAL A 208 8.72 -11.20 -4.20
C VAL A 208 8.47 -9.70 -4.36
N LEU A 209 7.81 -9.05 -3.41
CA LEU A 209 7.52 -7.62 -3.47
C LEU A 209 8.80 -6.76 -3.45
N LYS A 210 9.83 -7.20 -2.70
CA LYS A 210 11.15 -6.52 -2.66
C LYS A 210 11.88 -6.55 -4.00
N HIS A 211 11.93 -7.71 -4.64
CA HIS A 211 12.70 -7.88 -5.87
C HIS A 211 12.06 -7.14 -7.04
N GLU A 212 10.73 -7.12 -7.09
CA GLU A 212 9.99 -6.48 -8.18
C GLU A 212 9.70 -4.99 -7.93
N HIS A 213 10.18 -4.43 -6.80
CA HIS A 213 9.88 -3.06 -6.35
C HIS A 213 8.37 -2.73 -6.45
N TYR A 214 7.55 -3.71 -6.12
CA TYR A 214 6.15 -3.72 -6.51
C TYR A 214 5.30 -2.74 -5.69
N ASN A 215 4.48 -1.94 -6.38
CA ASN A 215 3.53 -1.07 -5.73
C ASN A 215 2.16 -1.74 -5.59
N VAL A 216 1.82 -2.11 -4.35
CA VAL A 216 0.56 -2.80 -4.01
C VAL A 216 -0.70 -2.00 -4.33
N ASN A 217 -0.59 -0.70 -4.66
CA ASN A 217 -1.72 0.10 -5.15
C ASN A 217 -2.40 -0.48 -6.37
N GLN A 218 -1.64 -1.12 -7.27
CA GLN A 218 -2.19 -1.79 -8.45
C GLN A 218 -3.13 -2.93 -8.05
N ALA A 219 -2.91 -3.55 -6.88
CA ALA A 219 -3.78 -4.57 -6.29
C ALA A 219 -5.01 -3.98 -5.59
N GLY A 220 -5.19 -2.66 -5.61
CA GLY A 220 -6.21 -1.95 -4.85
C GLY A 220 -5.94 -1.86 -3.35
N LEU A 221 -4.70 -2.16 -2.91
CA LEU A 221 -4.27 -2.03 -1.52
C LEU A 221 -3.76 -0.61 -1.25
N ASP A 222 -3.80 -0.19 0.02
CA ASP A 222 -3.42 1.16 0.43
C ASP A 222 -1.97 1.28 0.93
N GLY A 223 -1.34 0.14 1.16
CA GLY A 223 0.00 0.07 1.72
C GLY A 223 0.42 -1.30 2.18
N ILE A 224 1.57 -1.32 2.82
CA ILE A 224 2.26 -2.52 3.31
C ILE A 224 2.63 -2.31 4.78
N LYS A 225 2.53 -3.37 5.59
CA LYS A 225 3.06 -3.46 6.94
C LYS A 225 4.06 -4.62 7.02
N PHE A 226 5.15 -4.44 7.75
CA PHE A 226 6.07 -5.53 8.08
C PHE A 226 6.90 -5.22 9.34
N LYS A 227 7.45 -6.24 9.97
CA LYS A 227 8.46 -6.19 11.03
C LYS A 227 9.81 -5.89 10.43
N HIS A 228 10.42 -4.80 10.87
CA HIS A 228 11.80 -4.46 10.52
C HIS A 228 12.72 -4.90 11.65
N GLY A 229 13.86 -5.51 11.31
CA GLY A 229 14.85 -5.96 12.30
C GLY A 229 15.49 -4.83 13.13
N ILE A 230 15.17 -3.57 12.85
CA ILE A 230 15.59 -2.43 13.68
C ILE A 230 14.57 -2.34 14.81
N LEU A 231 15.01 -2.68 16.02
CA LEU A 231 14.24 -2.54 17.27
C LEU A 231 12.92 -3.32 17.31
N ASP A 232 12.76 -4.36 16.47
CA ASP A 232 11.54 -5.18 16.35
C ASP A 232 10.25 -4.35 16.13
N ALA A 233 10.40 -3.23 15.43
CA ALA A 233 9.35 -2.25 15.21
C ALA A 233 8.45 -2.65 14.03
N ASP A 234 7.18 -2.28 14.11
CA ASP A 234 6.28 -2.32 12.95
C ASP A 234 6.60 -1.16 12.02
N TRP A 235 6.72 -1.46 10.74
CA TRP A 235 6.93 -0.49 9.67
C TRP A 235 5.71 -0.50 8.76
N HIS A 236 5.26 0.70 8.41
CA HIS A 236 4.15 0.94 7.51
C HIS A 236 4.62 1.75 6.31
N ILE A 237 4.27 1.30 5.12
CA ILE A 237 4.44 2.03 3.88
C ILE A 237 3.04 2.38 3.40
N ILE A 238 2.70 3.66 3.38
CA ILE A 238 1.39 4.14 2.96
C ILE A 238 1.53 4.90 1.65
N ASN A 239 0.74 4.53 0.64
CA ASN A 239 0.91 5.08 -0.70
C ASN A 239 -0.03 6.25 -1.00
N LYS A 240 -1.08 6.45 -0.19
CA LYS A 240 -2.08 7.50 -0.36
C LYS A 240 -1.97 8.54 0.76
N PRO A 241 -1.61 9.80 0.45
CA PRO A 241 -1.42 10.84 1.46
C PRO A 241 -2.64 11.10 2.36
N HIS A 242 -3.85 11.00 1.82
CA HIS A 242 -5.09 11.20 2.59
C HIS A 242 -5.39 10.07 3.59
N LEU A 243 -4.52 9.06 3.74
CA LEU A 243 -4.61 8.04 4.79
C LEU A 243 -3.68 8.33 5.97
N ILE A 244 -3.01 9.48 5.94
CA ILE A 244 -2.08 9.95 6.96
C ILE A 244 -2.59 11.28 7.51
N ARG A 245 -2.60 11.41 8.83
CA ARG A 245 -2.92 12.65 9.54
C ARG A 245 -1.95 12.86 10.68
N SER A 246 -1.63 14.12 10.97
CA SER A 246 -0.96 14.47 12.21
C SER A 246 -1.81 14.06 13.41
N ILE A 247 -1.18 13.71 14.53
CA ILE A 247 -1.93 13.53 15.80
C ILE A 247 -2.66 14.81 16.25
N HIS A 248 -2.29 15.97 15.68
CA HIS A 248 -2.89 17.28 15.97
C HIS A 248 -3.99 17.67 14.98
N ALA A 249 -4.31 16.82 14.00
CA ALA A 249 -5.30 17.13 12.97
C ALA A 249 -6.70 17.33 13.56
N ALA A 250 -7.52 18.09 12.83
CA ALA A 250 -8.91 18.30 13.20
C ALA A 250 -9.75 17.05 12.92
N PHE A 251 -9.38 16.19 11.96
CA PHE A 251 -10.16 15.01 11.55
C PHE A 251 -11.58 15.41 11.13
N ASP A 252 -11.68 16.34 10.18
CA ASP A 252 -12.95 16.76 9.60
C ASP A 252 -13.46 15.72 8.59
N PRO A 253 -14.64 15.12 8.80
CA PRO A 253 -15.21 14.16 7.85
C PRO A 253 -15.48 14.77 6.46
N MET A 254 -15.66 16.09 6.36
CA MET A 254 -15.85 16.78 5.07
C MET A 254 -14.54 16.95 4.31
N ARG A 255 -13.39 16.82 4.98
CA ARG A 255 -12.05 16.92 4.40
C ARG A 255 -11.33 15.56 4.36
N LYS A 256 -12.07 14.46 4.48
CA LYS A 256 -11.53 13.08 4.57
C LYS A 256 -10.69 12.65 3.36
N HIS A 257 -10.83 13.30 2.21
CA HIS A 257 -10.09 13.00 0.99
C HIS A 257 -8.88 13.90 0.77
N GLU A 258 -8.69 14.92 1.62
CA GLU A 258 -7.57 15.84 1.49
C GLU A 258 -6.26 15.20 1.94
N SER A 259 -5.16 15.62 1.32
CA SER A 259 -3.80 15.20 1.69
C SER A 259 -3.18 16.07 2.79
N ASP A 260 -3.88 17.13 3.22
CA ASP A 260 -3.46 18.01 4.30
C ASP A 260 -3.37 17.23 5.62
N LEU A 261 -2.22 17.32 6.29
CA LEU A 261 -1.95 16.63 7.55
C LEU A 261 -2.80 17.12 8.70
N LEU A 262 -3.33 18.34 8.64
CA LEU A 262 -4.15 18.93 9.68
C LEU A 262 -5.66 18.83 9.41
N ALA A 263 -6.06 18.28 8.26
CA ALA A 263 -7.46 18.09 7.87
C ALA A 263 -8.25 17.16 8.82
#